data_AF-A0A251RXY5-F1
#
_entry.id   AF-A0A251RXY5-F1
#
_cell.length_a   1.000
_cell.length_b   1.000
_cell.length_c   1.000
_cell.angle_alpha   90.00
_cell.angle_beta   90.00
_cell.angle_gamma   90.00
#
_symmetry.space_group_name_H-M   'P 1'
#
loop_
_entity.id
_entity.type
_entity.pdbx_description
1 polymer ?
#
loop_
_entity_poly.entity_id
_entity_poly.type
_entity_poly.pdbx_seq_one_letter_code
_entity_poly.pdbx_strand_id
1 'polypeptide(L)'
;MSPPSISTLIPSTTVTTTALFPPKSPPLSNPNHPSSLLTRRDAAASVILTSIASLIPFLPQPPVATAFSIGISGPKDWLRDQKKKAAKYLLAPIDASRNSLQSAYLLITGSGTSPEKDLEEVGRLVISASRDCIPQERNSIVTFQSNTGVEVCTFKLVLKNAASLLDDKDPIKLEADAKLSDLERSFSSLNSVANGSAPQLASDRQKVADALMDTISSLNNFEQGIKDCLEL
;
A
#
# COMPACT_ATOMS: atom_id res chain seq x y z
N MET A 1 -36.40 -8.13 -68.50
CA MET A 1 -36.67 -9.28 -67.61
C MET A 1 -36.42 -8.83 -66.18
N SER A 2 -37.45 -8.84 -65.33
CA SER A 2 -37.38 -8.65 -63.86
C SER A 2 -37.32 -10.04 -63.16
N PRO A 3 -37.36 -10.15 -61.81
CA PRO A 3 -36.27 -10.06 -60.82
C PRO A 3 -36.13 -11.42 -60.03
N PRO A 4 -35.60 -11.54 -58.77
CA PRO A 4 -36.18 -10.91 -57.57
C PRO A 4 -35.19 -10.33 -56.54
N SER A 5 -35.78 -9.44 -55.73
CA SER A 5 -35.33 -8.95 -54.42
C SER A 5 -35.40 -10.02 -53.34
N ILE A 6 -34.53 -9.92 -52.32
CA ILE A 6 -34.88 -10.29 -50.95
C ILE A 6 -34.39 -9.19 -50.00
N SER A 7 -35.37 -8.58 -49.33
CA SER A 7 -35.23 -7.75 -48.13
C SER A 7 -34.92 -8.63 -46.92
N THR A 8 -34.06 -8.16 -46.02
CA THR A 8 -34.22 -8.41 -44.58
C THR A 8 -33.77 -7.20 -43.76
N LEU A 9 -34.61 -6.88 -42.78
CA LEU A 9 -34.63 -5.73 -41.89
C LEU A 9 -33.87 -6.04 -40.58
N ILE A 10 -33.06 -5.07 -40.10
CA ILE A 10 -32.93 -4.58 -38.69
C ILE A 10 -32.34 -5.59 -37.64
N PRO A 11 -31.64 -5.20 -36.52
CA PRO A 11 -31.42 -3.86 -35.95
C PRO A 11 -29.97 -3.47 -35.64
N SER A 12 -29.72 -2.16 -35.67
CA SER A 12 -28.70 -1.50 -34.83
C SER A 12 -29.14 -1.53 -33.36
N THR A 13 -28.38 -2.21 -32.51
CA THR A 13 -28.49 -2.08 -31.06
C THR A 13 -27.52 -1.00 -30.57
N THR A 14 -28.05 0.20 -30.39
CA THR A 14 -27.52 1.20 -29.46
C THR A 14 -27.60 0.63 -28.04
N VAL A 15 -26.47 0.31 -27.44
CA VAL A 15 -26.40 -0.01 -26.01
C VAL A 15 -26.27 1.30 -25.24
N THR A 16 -27.41 1.75 -24.72
CA THR A 16 -27.53 2.92 -23.86
C THR A 16 -26.79 2.71 -22.55
N THR A 17 -25.90 3.64 -22.25
CA THR A 17 -25.24 3.84 -20.96
C THR A 17 -26.29 4.13 -19.89
N THR A 18 -26.47 3.25 -18.91
CA THR A 18 -27.12 3.57 -17.65
C THR A 18 -26.09 3.45 -16.52
N ALA A 19 -25.52 4.60 -16.15
CA ALA A 19 -24.77 4.75 -14.91
C ALA A 19 -25.70 4.51 -13.72
N LEU A 20 -25.53 3.38 -13.03
CA LEU A 20 -26.20 3.12 -11.78
C LEU A 20 -25.39 3.77 -10.66
N PHE A 21 -25.88 4.90 -10.17
CA PHE A 21 -25.37 5.60 -8.99
C PHE A 21 -25.44 4.70 -7.73
N PRO A 22 -24.48 4.79 -6.79
CA PRO A 22 -24.58 4.11 -5.51
C PRO A 22 -25.68 4.73 -4.64
N PRO A 23 -26.30 3.95 -3.74
CA PRO A 23 -27.43 4.39 -2.94
C PRO A 23 -27.06 5.45 -1.90
N LYS A 24 -28.01 6.39 -1.78
CA LYS A 24 -28.07 7.53 -0.87
C LYS A 24 -27.83 7.13 0.61
N SER A 25 -26.81 7.71 1.23
CA SER A 25 -26.57 7.65 2.67
C SER A 25 -27.64 8.46 3.45
N PRO A 26 -28.08 7.99 4.63
CA PRO A 26 -29.04 8.71 5.45
C PRO A 26 -28.45 9.99 6.07
N PRO A 27 -29.28 11.02 6.34
CA PRO A 27 -28.80 12.34 6.75
C PRO A 27 -28.22 12.34 8.18
N LEU A 28 -27.10 13.06 8.29
CA LEU A 28 -26.41 13.40 9.53
C LEU A 28 -27.33 14.30 10.38
N SER A 29 -27.94 13.74 11.42
CA SER A 29 -28.63 14.52 12.45
C SER A 29 -27.59 15.27 13.30
N ASN A 30 -27.66 16.58 13.18
CA ASN A 30 -26.94 17.58 13.95
C ASN A 30 -27.62 17.75 15.33
N PRO A 31 -26.92 17.58 16.47
CA PRO A 31 -27.39 18.12 17.73
C PRO A 31 -26.57 19.36 18.08
N ASN A 32 -27.24 20.49 17.86
CA ASN A 32 -27.11 21.77 18.54
C ASN A 32 -26.12 21.82 19.72
N HIS A 33 -25.18 22.75 19.57
CA HIS A 33 -24.53 23.48 20.66
C HIS A 33 -25.57 23.97 21.69
N PRO A 34 -25.31 23.79 22.99
CA PRO A 34 -25.68 24.80 23.97
C PRO A 34 -24.40 25.37 24.56
N SER A 35 -24.15 26.61 24.17
CA SER A 35 -23.36 27.56 24.91
C SER A 35 -23.85 27.64 26.36
N SER A 36 -22.99 27.35 27.33
CA SER A 36 -23.18 27.77 28.71
C SER A 36 -21.87 28.30 29.30
N LEU A 37 -21.71 29.60 29.17
CA LEU A 37 -21.27 30.53 30.22
C LEU A 37 -20.09 30.05 31.10
N LEU A 38 -18.86 30.25 30.61
CA LEU A 38 -17.73 30.44 31.51
C LEU A 38 -17.87 31.82 32.16
N THR A 39 -18.38 31.83 33.38
CA THR A 39 -18.45 32.99 34.26
C THR A 39 -17.04 33.41 34.68
N ARG A 40 -16.57 34.45 34.02
CA ARG A 40 -15.51 35.36 34.44
C ARG A 40 -15.73 35.82 35.88
N ARG A 41 -14.77 35.56 36.77
CA ARG A 41 -14.53 36.39 37.95
C ARG A 41 -13.06 36.78 37.99
N ASP A 42 -12.82 37.98 37.49
CA ASP A 42 -11.70 38.82 37.84
C ASP A 42 -11.66 39.00 39.36
N ALA A 43 -10.52 38.71 39.98
CA ALA A 43 -10.18 39.24 41.29
C ALA A 43 -8.72 39.72 41.22
N ALA A 44 -8.57 40.95 40.75
CA ALA A 44 -7.38 41.73 40.96
C ALA A 44 -7.29 42.07 42.46
N ALA A 45 -6.22 41.64 43.12
CA ALA A 45 -5.77 42.19 44.39
C ALA A 45 -4.24 42.32 44.34
N SER A 46 -3.79 43.49 43.88
CA SER A 46 -2.41 43.94 44.04
C SER A 46 -2.27 44.55 45.43
N VAL A 47 -1.39 44.01 46.30
CA VAL A 47 -0.64 44.80 47.30
C VAL A 47 0.70 44.10 47.63
N ILE A 48 1.77 44.67 47.08
CA ILE A 48 3.06 45.09 47.67
C ILE A 48 3.88 44.11 48.58
N LEU A 49 5.10 43.89 48.10
CA LEU A 49 6.38 43.54 48.76
C LEU A 49 6.45 43.47 50.30
N THR A 50 7.04 42.37 50.78
CA THR A 50 8.10 42.40 51.82
C THR A 50 9.15 41.32 51.54
N SER A 51 10.37 41.75 51.21
CA SER A 51 11.57 40.91 51.21
C SER A 51 11.96 40.57 52.64
N ILE A 52 12.14 39.28 52.95
CA ILE A 52 12.88 38.86 54.14
C ILE A 52 13.83 37.74 53.70
N ALA A 53 15.13 38.06 53.68
CA ALA A 53 16.18 37.09 53.55
C ALA A 53 16.30 36.32 54.87
N SER A 54 16.07 35.01 54.84
CA SER A 54 16.45 34.09 55.91
C SER A 54 17.17 32.89 55.31
N LEU A 55 18.48 32.85 55.53
CA LEU A 55 19.32 31.66 55.44
C LEU A 55 18.91 30.70 56.57
N ILE A 56 18.45 29.49 56.24
CA ILE A 56 18.56 28.26 57.05
C ILE A 56 18.39 27.04 56.11
N PRO A 57 19.22 25.99 56.25
CA PRO A 57 19.32 24.88 55.29
C PRO A 57 18.34 23.72 55.59
N PHE A 58 18.13 22.88 54.57
CA PHE A 58 17.42 21.58 54.60
C PHE A 58 15.89 21.61 54.81
N LEU A 59 15.15 21.87 53.73
CA LEU A 59 13.81 21.29 53.58
C LEU A 59 13.93 19.93 52.86
N PRO A 60 13.26 18.86 53.34
CA PRO A 60 13.22 17.59 52.63
C PRO A 60 12.57 17.80 51.26
N GLN A 61 13.30 17.46 50.22
CA GLN A 61 12.79 17.40 48.85
C GLN A 61 11.55 16.50 48.86
N PRO A 62 10.40 16.94 48.33
CA PRO A 62 9.26 16.04 48.18
C PRO A 62 9.73 14.85 47.32
N PRO A 63 9.35 13.60 47.66
CA PRO A 63 9.75 12.44 46.90
C PRO A 63 9.36 12.66 45.43
N VAL A 64 10.32 12.41 44.54
CA VAL A 64 10.14 12.48 43.10
C VAL A 64 8.88 11.69 42.77
N ALA A 65 7.87 12.35 42.19
CA ALA A 65 6.64 11.68 41.81
C ALA A 65 6.99 10.60 40.77
N THR A 66 7.07 9.35 41.22
CA THR A 66 7.04 8.20 40.33
C THR A 66 5.64 8.14 39.73
N ALA A 67 5.49 8.76 38.56
CA ALA A 67 4.32 8.57 37.72
C ALA A 67 4.35 7.13 37.22
N PHE A 68 3.74 6.23 37.99
CA PHE A 68 3.36 4.92 37.47
C PHE A 68 2.29 5.16 36.41
N SER A 69 2.68 5.10 35.13
CA SER A 69 1.75 5.10 34.00
C SER A 69 0.87 3.86 34.12
N ILE A 70 -0.32 4.03 34.69
CA ILE A 70 -1.31 2.99 34.82
C ILE A 70 -1.83 2.67 33.41
N GLY A 71 -1.30 1.59 32.81
CA GLY A 71 -1.97 0.65 31.90
C GLY A 71 -2.66 1.12 30.61
N ILE A 72 -2.68 2.41 30.24
CA ILE A 72 -3.21 2.85 28.94
C ILE A 72 -2.05 3.23 28.02
N SER A 73 -1.75 2.29 27.12
CA SER A 73 -0.96 2.49 25.92
C SER A 73 -1.31 3.84 25.29
N GLY A 74 -0.33 4.70 25.05
CA GLY A 74 -0.57 6.03 24.48
C GLY A 74 -1.20 5.91 23.08
N PRO A 75 -1.79 6.98 22.51
CA PRO A 75 -2.44 6.91 21.20
C PRO A 75 -1.56 6.33 20.08
N LYS A 76 -0.25 6.61 20.12
CA LYS A 76 0.73 6.05 19.17
C LYS A 76 0.92 4.55 19.34
N ASP A 77 1.04 4.08 20.58
CA ASP A 77 1.22 2.66 20.89
C ASP A 77 -0.06 1.87 20.63
N TRP A 78 -1.23 2.45 20.91
CA TRP A 78 -2.53 1.90 20.51
C TRP A 78 -2.63 1.74 18.98
N LEU A 79 -2.23 2.76 18.20
CA LEU A 79 -2.21 2.67 16.73
C LEU A 79 -1.23 1.60 16.22
N ARG A 80 -0.07 1.44 16.88
CA ARG A 80 0.89 0.38 16.56
C ARG A 80 0.26 -1.00 16.74
N ASP A 81 -0.42 -1.24 17.86
CA ASP A 81 -1.11 -2.51 18.12
C ASP A 81 -2.23 -2.78 17.11
N GLN A 82 -2.96 -1.74 16.68
CA GLN A 82 -3.97 -1.89 15.62
C GLN A 82 -3.34 -2.28 14.27
N LYS A 83 -2.21 -1.68 13.90
CA LYS A 83 -1.48 -2.04 12.68
C LYS A 83 -0.97 -3.47 12.71
N LYS A 84 -0.41 -3.93 13.83
CA LYS A 84 -0.02 -5.34 14.03
C LYS A 84 -1.21 -6.29 13.82
N LYS A 85 -2.38 -5.98 14.39
CA LYS A 85 -3.60 -6.77 14.21
C LYS A 85 -4.13 -6.76 12.77
N ALA A 86 -3.96 -5.64 12.07
CA ALA A 86 -4.38 -5.49 10.68
C ALA A 86 -3.32 -5.98 9.66
N ALA A 87 -2.15 -6.44 10.10
CA ALA A 87 -1.02 -6.76 9.24
C ALA A 87 -1.36 -7.76 8.13
N LYS A 88 -2.20 -8.76 8.41
CA LYS A 88 -2.65 -9.73 7.40
C LYS A 88 -3.29 -9.09 6.15
N TYR A 89 -3.95 -7.94 6.31
CA TYR A 89 -4.56 -7.22 5.19
C TYR A 89 -3.54 -6.38 4.42
N LEU A 90 -2.48 -5.92 5.10
CA LEU A 90 -1.36 -5.23 4.46
C LEU A 90 -0.49 -6.19 3.65
N LEU A 91 -0.33 -7.42 4.13
CA LEU A 91 0.49 -8.45 3.48
C LEU A 91 -0.26 -9.19 2.36
N ALA A 92 -1.60 -9.17 2.33
CA ALA A 92 -2.39 -9.92 1.34
C ALA A 92 -2.02 -9.64 -0.15
N PRO A 93 -1.73 -8.41 -0.59
CA PRO A 93 -1.26 -8.16 -1.96
C PRO A 93 0.09 -8.82 -2.25
N ILE A 94 0.99 -8.85 -1.26
CA ILE A 94 2.30 -9.49 -1.37
C ILE A 94 2.13 -11.01 -1.54
N ASP A 95 1.28 -11.62 -0.71
CA ASP A 95 0.96 -13.05 -0.79
C ASP A 95 0.34 -13.41 -2.15
N ALA A 96 -0.59 -12.59 -2.66
CA ALA A 96 -1.23 -12.82 -3.94
C ALA A 96 -0.23 -12.77 -5.11
N SER A 97 0.69 -11.79 -5.10
CA SER A 97 1.75 -11.68 -6.10
C SER A 97 2.72 -12.85 -6.00
N ARG A 98 3.15 -13.22 -4.79
CA ARG A 98 4.01 -14.39 -4.55
C ARG A 98 3.40 -15.68 -5.10
N ASN A 99 2.13 -15.95 -4.80
CA ASN A 99 1.45 -17.16 -5.27
C ASN A 99 1.39 -17.21 -6.81
N SER A 100 1.17 -16.06 -7.45
CA SER A 100 1.17 -15.95 -8.91
C SER A 100 2.56 -16.22 -9.50
N LEU A 101 3.61 -15.64 -8.93
CA LEU A 101 5.00 -15.85 -9.36
C LEU A 101 5.45 -17.30 -9.14
N GLN A 102 5.12 -17.90 -8.00
CA GLN A 102 5.43 -19.30 -7.71
C GLN A 102 4.70 -20.26 -8.68
N SER A 103 3.44 -19.96 -9.00
CA SER A 103 2.69 -20.73 -10.00
C SER A 103 3.35 -20.63 -11.38
N ALA A 104 3.79 -19.43 -11.78
CA ALA A 104 4.52 -19.23 -13.02
C ALA A 104 5.85 -19.99 -13.04
N TYR A 105 6.59 -19.98 -11.91
CA TYR A 105 7.84 -20.73 -11.76
C TYR A 105 7.64 -22.24 -11.90
N LEU A 106 6.59 -22.80 -11.30
CA LEU A 106 6.28 -24.22 -11.43
C LEU A 106 5.91 -24.61 -12.87
N LEU A 107 5.15 -23.76 -13.58
CA LEU A 107 4.83 -23.99 -14.99
C LEU A 107 6.07 -23.89 -15.88
N ILE A 108 6.91 -22.88 -15.67
CA ILE A 108 8.11 -22.68 -16.49
C ILE A 108 9.20 -23.71 -16.18
N THR A 109 9.20 -24.40 -15.04
CA THR A 109 10.19 -25.46 -14.73
C THR A 109 9.64 -26.87 -14.87
N GLY A 110 8.32 -27.03 -14.87
CA GLY A 110 7.63 -28.32 -14.97
C GLY A 110 7.62 -28.90 -16.39
N SER A 111 7.49 -30.22 -16.50
CA SER A 111 7.24 -30.89 -17.79
C SER A 111 5.74 -31.05 -17.99
N GLY A 112 5.07 -30.00 -18.46
CA GLY A 112 3.63 -30.00 -18.67
C GLY A 112 3.19 -30.82 -19.89
N THR A 113 1.91 -31.17 -19.93
CA THR A 113 1.30 -31.94 -21.03
C THR A 113 1.01 -31.09 -22.26
N SER A 114 0.99 -29.75 -22.12
CA SER A 114 0.76 -28.79 -23.20
C SER A 114 1.65 -27.56 -23.01
N PRO A 115 2.92 -27.61 -23.47
CA PRO A 115 3.92 -26.59 -23.17
C PRO A 115 3.54 -25.20 -23.70
N GLU A 116 2.82 -25.10 -24.82
CA GLU A 116 2.38 -23.82 -25.37
C GLU A 116 1.36 -23.11 -24.46
N LYS A 117 0.39 -23.86 -23.91
CA LYS A 117 -0.60 -23.32 -22.97
C LYS A 117 0.05 -22.93 -21.64
N ASP A 118 1.02 -23.71 -21.19
CA ASP A 118 1.74 -23.43 -19.95
C ASP A 118 2.53 -22.11 -20.08
N LEU A 119 3.13 -21.84 -21.25
CA LEU A 119 3.86 -20.59 -21.51
C LEU A 119 2.93 -19.37 -21.61
N GLU A 120 1.75 -19.52 -22.21
CA GLU A 120 0.73 -18.47 -22.21
C GLU A 120 0.27 -18.14 -20.78
N GLU A 121 0.05 -19.18 -19.97
CA GLU A 121 -0.34 -19.04 -18.57
C GLU A 121 0.76 -18.41 -17.72
N VAL A 122 2.04 -18.73 -17.98
CA VAL A 122 3.19 -18.05 -17.35
C VAL A 122 3.13 -16.54 -17.61
N GLY A 123 2.91 -16.13 -18.87
CA GLY A 123 2.75 -14.71 -19.21
C GLY A 123 1.59 -14.06 -18.46
N ARG A 124 0.43 -14.72 -18.42
CA ARG A 124 -0.77 -14.25 -17.70
C ARG A 124 -0.50 -14.08 -16.20
N LEU A 125 0.18 -15.03 -15.57
CA LEU A 125 0.53 -14.99 -14.16
C LEU A 125 1.54 -13.88 -13.83
N VAL A 126 2.55 -13.68 -14.70
CA VAL A 126 3.51 -12.57 -14.55
C VAL A 126 2.83 -11.22 -14.68
N ILE A 127 1.94 -11.03 -15.66
CA ILE A 127 1.15 -9.80 -15.81
C ILE A 127 0.28 -9.57 -14.56
N SER A 128 -0.38 -10.62 -14.06
CA SER A 128 -1.19 -10.56 -12.85
C SER A 128 -0.37 -10.15 -11.62
N ALA A 129 0.82 -10.72 -11.45
CA ALA A 129 1.73 -10.41 -10.34
C ALA A 129 2.31 -8.98 -10.44
N SER A 130 2.60 -8.53 -11.65
CA SER A 130 3.23 -7.23 -11.93
C SER A 130 2.25 -6.06 -11.83
N ARG A 131 0.92 -6.30 -11.84
CA ARG A 131 -0.09 -5.25 -11.67
C ARG A 131 0.10 -4.45 -10.38
N ASP A 132 0.63 -5.08 -9.34
CA ASP A 132 0.89 -4.41 -8.06
C ASP A 132 2.12 -3.51 -8.10
N CYS A 133 2.96 -3.58 -9.14
CA CYS A 133 4.16 -2.76 -9.28
C CYS A 133 4.58 -2.69 -10.76
N ILE A 134 3.88 -1.87 -11.56
CA ILE A 134 4.26 -1.63 -12.96
C ILE A 134 5.36 -0.56 -12.99
N PRO A 135 6.52 -0.82 -13.63
CA PRO A 135 7.57 0.18 -13.77
C PRO A 135 7.11 1.30 -14.71
N GLN A 136 7.21 2.54 -14.24
CA GLN A 136 6.93 3.73 -15.04
C GLN A 136 7.99 3.90 -16.15
N GLU A 137 7.61 3.67 -17.42
CA GLU A 137 8.45 4.08 -18.56
C GLU A 137 8.54 5.61 -18.63
N ARG A 138 9.73 6.15 -18.34
CA ARG A 138 9.99 7.60 -18.19
C ARG A 138 10.12 8.38 -19.50
N ASN A 139 9.65 7.83 -20.63
CA ASN A 139 10.02 8.33 -21.96
C ASN A 139 8.82 8.75 -22.82
N SER A 140 7.59 8.68 -22.31
CA SER A 140 6.40 8.99 -23.10
C SER A 140 5.86 10.39 -22.79
N ILE A 141 5.55 11.15 -23.85
CA ILE A 141 4.87 12.47 -23.85
C ILE A 141 3.54 12.48 -23.06
N VAL A 142 3.06 11.28 -22.67
CA VAL A 142 1.93 11.02 -21.78
C VAL A 142 2.21 11.40 -20.31
N THR A 143 3.46 11.60 -19.88
CA THR A 143 3.78 12.11 -18.53
C THR A 143 3.30 13.55 -18.27
N PHE A 144 2.94 14.31 -19.31
CA PHE A 144 2.42 15.68 -19.19
C PHE A 144 0.87 15.74 -19.10
N GLN A 145 0.17 14.68 -19.51
CA GLN A 145 -1.31 14.60 -19.45
C GLN A 145 -1.81 13.58 -18.42
N SER A 146 -0.95 12.74 -17.86
CA SER A 146 -1.29 11.68 -16.89
C SER A 146 -1.51 12.17 -15.45
N ASN A 147 -1.93 13.41 -15.25
CA ASN A 147 -2.55 13.80 -13.97
C ASN A 147 -3.84 13.01 -13.64
N THR A 148 -4.25 12.05 -14.50
CA THR A 148 -5.28 11.04 -14.23
C THR A 148 -4.78 9.58 -14.37
N GLY A 149 -3.46 9.33 -14.38
CA GLY A 149 -2.88 7.99 -14.59
C GLY A 149 -1.58 7.78 -13.82
N VAL A 150 -1.62 7.91 -12.50
CA VAL A 150 -0.54 7.46 -11.62
C VAL A 150 -0.66 5.94 -11.55
N GLU A 151 0.20 5.20 -12.24
CA GLU A 151 0.38 3.78 -11.92
C GLU A 151 1.01 3.72 -10.52
N VAL A 152 0.14 3.50 -9.54
CA VAL A 152 0.52 3.39 -8.14
C VAL A 152 0.94 1.95 -7.93
N CYS A 153 2.24 1.70 -7.72
CA CYS A 153 2.65 0.42 -7.16
C CYS A 153 1.92 0.23 -5.82
N THR A 154 1.04 -0.77 -5.74
CA THR A 154 0.29 -1.15 -4.54
C THR A 154 1.24 -1.34 -3.37
N PHE A 155 2.42 -1.93 -3.60
CA PHE A 155 3.43 -2.13 -2.54
C PHE A 155 3.96 -0.84 -1.94
N LYS A 156 3.99 0.27 -2.71
CA LYS A 156 4.31 1.59 -2.17
C LYS A 156 3.24 2.09 -1.19
N LEU A 157 1.96 1.79 -1.45
CA LEU A 157 0.88 2.11 -0.51
C LEU A 157 0.96 1.24 0.74
N VAL A 158 1.27 -0.05 0.58
CA VAL A 158 1.49 -0.98 1.69
C VAL A 158 2.64 -0.47 2.58
N LEU A 159 3.78 -0.11 2.01
CA LEU A 159 4.92 0.43 2.74
C LEU A 159 4.59 1.73 3.46
N LYS A 160 3.97 2.70 2.77
CA LYS A 160 3.54 3.95 3.39
C LYS A 160 2.57 3.73 4.55
N ASN A 161 1.69 2.72 4.45
CA ASN A 161 0.83 2.35 5.56
C ASN A 161 1.64 1.75 6.71
N ALA A 162 2.48 0.76 6.44
CA ALA A 162 3.28 0.08 7.47
C ALA A 162 4.19 1.06 8.23
N ALA A 163 4.89 1.93 7.50
CA ALA A 163 5.85 2.89 8.06
C ALA A 163 5.20 4.20 8.55
N SER A 164 3.86 4.32 8.61
CA SER A 164 3.19 5.60 8.90
C SER A 164 3.38 6.10 10.35
N LEU A 165 3.95 5.28 11.24
CA LEU A 165 4.27 5.66 12.62
C LEU A 165 5.77 5.95 12.82
N LEU A 166 6.57 5.73 11.78
CA LEU A 166 8.00 5.96 11.72
C LEU A 166 8.28 7.32 11.09
N ASP A 167 9.34 7.98 11.55
CA ASP A 167 9.81 9.24 10.97
C ASP A 167 10.45 8.99 9.60
N ASP A 168 10.47 10.00 8.72
CA ASP A 168 11.04 9.88 7.38
C ASP A 168 12.54 9.51 7.35
N LYS A 169 13.26 9.75 8.46
CA LYS A 169 14.68 9.42 8.61
C LYS A 169 14.92 8.14 9.42
N ASP A 170 13.86 7.43 9.78
CA ASP A 170 13.97 6.18 10.52
C ASP A 170 14.70 5.13 9.66
N PRO A 171 15.76 4.47 10.17
CA PRO A 171 16.55 3.52 9.39
C PRO A 171 15.71 2.33 8.90
N ILE A 172 14.70 1.89 9.66
CA ILE A 172 13.82 0.77 9.28
C ILE A 172 13.00 1.15 8.04
N LYS A 173 12.45 2.37 8.03
CA LYS A 173 11.70 2.89 6.89
C LYS A 173 12.59 3.05 5.65
N LEU A 174 13.79 3.61 5.82
CA LEU A 174 14.74 3.79 4.73
C LEU A 174 15.19 2.45 4.12
N GLU A 175 15.41 1.43 4.95
CA GLU A 175 15.74 0.09 4.49
C GLU A 175 14.56 -0.56 3.74
N ALA A 176 13.34 -0.40 4.24
CA ALA A 176 12.15 -0.90 3.58
C ALA A 176 11.87 -0.20 2.24
N ASP A 177 12.13 1.10 2.12
CA ASP A 177 12.09 1.84 0.85
C ASP A 177 13.15 1.34 -0.15
N ALA A 178 14.35 1.00 0.32
CA ALA A 178 15.39 0.40 -0.52
C ALA A 178 14.96 -0.98 -1.04
N LYS A 179 14.42 -1.85 -0.16
CA LYS A 179 13.86 -3.16 -0.52
C LYS A 179 12.72 -3.04 -1.55
N LEU A 180 11.85 -2.03 -1.42
CA LEU A 180 10.82 -1.75 -2.42
C LEU A 180 11.42 -1.35 -3.78
N SER A 181 12.44 -0.51 -3.78
CA SER A 181 13.13 -0.08 -5.00
C SER A 181 13.82 -1.26 -5.71
N ASP A 182 14.36 -2.21 -4.94
CA ASP A 182 14.93 -3.44 -5.47
C ASP A 182 13.85 -4.34 -6.08
N LEU A 183 12.68 -4.45 -5.42
CA LEU A 183 11.53 -5.18 -5.93
C LEU A 183 10.99 -4.61 -7.25
N GLU A 184 10.86 -3.28 -7.33
CA GLU A 184 10.47 -2.58 -8.57
C GLU A 184 11.44 -2.90 -9.72
N ARG A 185 12.76 -2.92 -9.45
CA ARG A 185 13.78 -3.29 -10.44
C ARG A 185 13.69 -4.77 -10.85
N SER A 186 13.43 -5.67 -9.92
CA SER A 186 13.22 -7.09 -10.22
C SER A 186 11.99 -7.30 -11.12
N PHE A 187 10.85 -6.68 -10.81
CA PHE A 187 9.65 -6.74 -11.67
C PHE A 187 9.90 -6.16 -13.06
N SER A 188 10.64 -5.04 -13.16
CA SER A 188 11.01 -4.48 -14.46
C SER A 188 11.86 -5.45 -15.29
N SER A 189 12.83 -6.11 -14.64
CA SER A 189 13.69 -7.11 -15.28
C SER A 189 12.88 -8.34 -15.71
N LEU A 190 12.01 -8.87 -14.84
CA LEU A 190 11.13 -9.99 -15.14
C LEU A 190 10.19 -9.67 -16.31
N ASN A 191 9.57 -8.49 -16.32
CA ASN A 191 8.66 -8.10 -17.40
C ASN A 191 9.40 -8.01 -18.75
N SER A 192 10.67 -7.59 -18.75
CA SER A 192 11.47 -7.52 -19.98
C SER A 192 11.75 -8.90 -20.61
N VAL A 193 11.82 -9.97 -19.80
CA VAL A 193 12.09 -11.34 -20.28
C VAL A 193 10.83 -12.17 -20.46
N ALA A 194 9.74 -11.83 -19.76
CA ALA A 194 8.47 -12.54 -19.81
C ALA A 194 7.48 -11.99 -20.85
N ASN A 195 7.71 -10.81 -21.42
CA ASN A 195 6.83 -10.20 -22.43
C ASN A 195 7.10 -10.70 -23.87
N GLY A 196 7.76 -11.85 -24.02
CA GLY A 196 8.03 -12.49 -25.31
C GLY A 196 6.85 -13.33 -25.82
N SER A 197 6.90 -13.75 -27.08
CA SER A 197 5.98 -14.76 -27.61
C SER A 197 6.29 -16.16 -27.05
N ALA A 198 5.35 -17.10 -27.07
CA ALA A 198 5.58 -18.45 -26.55
C ALA A 198 6.86 -19.13 -27.09
N PRO A 199 7.24 -19.03 -28.38
CA PRO A 199 8.52 -19.55 -28.88
C PRO A 199 9.76 -18.87 -28.27
N GLN A 200 9.67 -17.58 -27.96
CA GLN A 200 10.76 -16.83 -27.30
C GLN A 200 10.89 -17.24 -25.84
N LEU A 201 9.77 -17.35 -25.10
CA LEU A 201 9.77 -17.85 -23.72
C LEU A 201 10.26 -19.29 -23.63
N ALA A 202 9.98 -20.14 -24.63
CA ALA A 202 10.51 -21.49 -24.69
C ALA A 202 12.04 -21.51 -24.84
N SER A 203 12.60 -20.57 -25.61
CA SER A 203 14.05 -20.43 -25.82
C SER A 203 14.75 -19.81 -24.60
N ASP A 204 14.10 -18.82 -23.97
CA ASP A 204 14.58 -18.10 -22.80
C ASP A 204 14.10 -18.74 -21.47
N ARG A 205 13.65 -19.99 -21.50
CA ARG A 205 12.99 -20.67 -20.38
C ARG A 205 13.78 -20.59 -19.08
N GLN A 206 15.09 -20.84 -19.15
CA GLN A 206 15.98 -20.73 -17.98
C GLN A 206 16.07 -19.30 -17.47
N LYS A 207 16.23 -18.33 -18.38
CA LYS A 207 16.33 -16.91 -18.05
C LYS A 207 15.05 -16.38 -17.40
N VAL A 208 13.89 -16.83 -17.86
CA VAL A 208 12.58 -16.51 -17.24
C VAL A 208 12.48 -17.14 -15.85
N ALA A 209 12.91 -18.39 -15.68
CA ALA A 209 12.92 -19.06 -14.38
C ALA A 209 13.85 -18.35 -13.37
N ASP A 210 15.04 -17.94 -13.80
CA ASP A 210 15.99 -17.21 -12.97
C ASP A 210 15.41 -15.84 -12.55
N ALA A 211 14.85 -15.08 -13.51
CA ALA A 211 14.22 -13.79 -13.23
C ALA A 211 12.98 -13.91 -12.31
N LEU A 212 12.20 -14.98 -12.42
CA LEU A 212 11.11 -15.29 -11.50
C LEU A 212 11.63 -15.52 -10.08
N MET A 213 12.70 -16.31 -9.94
CA MET A 213 13.31 -16.61 -8.65
C MET A 213 13.89 -15.35 -7.98
N ASP A 214 14.57 -14.50 -8.76
CA ASP A 214 15.08 -13.21 -8.30
C ASP A 214 13.96 -12.29 -7.82
N THR A 215 12.84 -12.25 -8.57
CA THR A 215 11.68 -11.44 -8.20
C THR A 215 10.98 -11.96 -6.95
N ILE A 216 10.82 -13.29 -6.81
CA ILE A 216 10.27 -13.91 -5.60
C ILE A 216 11.16 -13.61 -4.39
N SER A 217 12.48 -13.71 -4.55
CA SER A 217 13.46 -13.38 -3.50
C SER A 217 13.34 -11.92 -3.06
N SER A 218 13.30 -11.00 -4.03
CA SER A 218 13.12 -9.57 -3.78
C SER A 218 11.79 -9.26 -3.09
N LEU A 219 10.71 -9.95 -3.48
CA LEU A 219 9.37 -9.82 -2.87
C LEU A 219 9.38 -10.27 -1.41
N ASN A 220 10.10 -11.35 -1.09
CA ASN A 220 10.26 -11.83 0.28
C ASN A 220 11.08 -10.86 1.14
N ASN A 221 12.14 -10.27 0.58
CA ASN A 221 12.92 -9.23 1.27
C ASN A 221 12.06 -7.99 1.54
N PHE A 222 11.27 -7.55 0.57
CA PHE A 222 10.31 -6.47 0.75
C PHE A 222 9.28 -6.78 1.84
N GLU A 223 8.69 -7.98 1.84
CA GLU A 223 7.79 -8.42 2.90
C GLU A 223 8.45 -8.32 4.28
N GLN A 224 9.70 -8.73 4.41
CA GLN A 224 10.44 -8.62 5.65
C GLN A 224 10.56 -7.15 6.07
N GLY A 225 10.89 -6.24 5.16
CA GLY A 225 10.90 -4.79 5.45
C GLY A 225 9.54 -4.25 5.95
N ILE A 226 8.42 -4.77 5.43
CA ILE A 226 7.08 -4.45 5.94
C ILE A 226 6.88 -4.98 7.35
N LYS A 227 7.30 -6.22 7.63
CA LYS A 227 7.22 -6.81 8.97
C LYS A 227 8.09 -6.05 9.97
N ASP A 228 9.28 -5.62 9.57
CA ASP A 228 10.18 -4.81 10.38
C ASP A 228 9.52 -3.46 10.74
N CYS A 229 8.88 -2.79 9.78
CA CYS A 229 8.12 -1.56 10.03
C CYS A 229 6.94 -1.76 11.00
N LEU A 230 6.37 -2.96 11.01
CA LEU A 230 5.24 -3.35 11.87
C LEU A 230 5.68 -3.99 13.19
N GLU A 231 6.98 -4.22 13.40
CA GLU A 231 7.55 -4.96 14.54
C GLU A 231 6.87 -6.35 14.71
N LEU A 232 6.82 -7.13 13.63
CA LEU A 232 6.26 -8.49 13.57
C LEU A 232 7.31 -9.59 13.53
#